data_AF-A0A0U2YU72-F1
#
_entry.id   AF-A0A0U2YU72-F1
#
_cell.length_a   1.000
_cell.length_b   1.000
_cell.length_c   1.000
_cell.angle_alpha   90.00
_cell.angle_beta   90.00
_cell.angle_gamma   90.00
#
_symmetry.space_group_name_H-M   'P 1'
#
loop_
_entity.id
_entity.type
_entity.pdbx_description
1 polymer ?
#
loop_
_entity_poly.entity_id
_entity_poly.type
_entity_poly.pdbx_seq_one_letter_code
_entity_poly.pdbx_strand_id
1 'polypeptide(L)'
;MRILKYIAIASAVLSLSACSDEPDVGNSPYPATELIADAPVVTGHIIEVIEDDRVMMVVEGITKQEALEIDYQSYELPMATFFSNGTRFEGAFKAGDKVVVWKFEEGPDLAGVVADRIVLLEE
;
A
#
# COMPACT_ATOMS: atom_id res chain seq x y z
N MET A 1 -45.33 46.14 35.31
CA MET A 1 -46.05 45.18 34.43
C MET A 1 -46.92 45.96 33.44
N ARG A 2 -46.95 45.50 32.18
CA ARG A 2 -47.73 45.92 30.98
C ARG A 2 -46.77 46.30 29.84
N ILE A 3 -46.11 45.33 29.20
CA ILE A 3 -46.58 44.36 28.17
C ILE A 3 -46.94 45.04 26.83
N LEU A 4 -45.97 44.89 25.92
CA LEU A 4 -46.02 44.69 24.46
C LEU A 4 -46.88 45.61 23.59
N LYS A 5 -46.19 46.30 22.65
CA LYS A 5 -46.48 46.19 21.20
C LYS A 5 -45.17 46.22 20.38
N TYR A 6 -44.81 45.03 19.92
CA TYR A 6 -44.11 44.55 18.71
C TYR A 6 -43.44 45.51 17.68
N ILE A 7 -42.46 44.91 16.99
CA ILE A 7 -41.73 45.29 15.74
C ILE A 7 -40.35 45.93 16.06
N ALA A 8 -39.19 45.33 15.77
CA ALA A 8 -38.82 44.59 14.56
C ALA A 8 -37.92 43.39 14.84
N ILE A 9 -38.25 42.28 14.19
CA ILE A 9 -37.42 41.11 13.94
C ILE A 9 -36.65 41.38 12.65
N ALA A 10 -35.31 41.27 12.69
CA ALA A 10 -34.45 40.86 11.57
C ALA A 10 -33.03 40.74 12.14
N SER A 11 -32.61 39.54 12.54
CA SER A 11 -31.90 38.60 11.67
C SER A 11 -30.64 39.21 11.07
N ALA A 12 -29.52 39.11 11.79
CA ALA A 12 -28.19 39.08 11.21
C ALA A 12 -27.24 38.21 12.06
N VAL A 13 -27.75 37.05 12.50
CA VAL A 13 -26.89 35.87 12.66
C VAL A 13 -26.97 35.15 11.31
N LEU A 14 -26.20 35.64 10.35
CA LEU A 14 -25.90 34.93 9.12
C LEU A 14 -24.39 34.95 9.00
N SER A 15 -23.80 33.91 9.57
CA SER A 15 -22.98 32.99 8.80
C SER A 15 -22.23 33.65 7.65
N LEU A 16 -21.19 34.41 7.97
CA LEU A 16 -20.00 34.32 7.13
C LEU A 16 -19.31 33.00 7.51
N SER A 17 -20.00 31.90 7.19
CA SER A 17 -19.35 30.77 6.58
C SER A 17 -18.66 31.38 5.36
N ALA A 18 -17.46 31.92 5.56
CA ALA A 18 -16.45 31.78 4.56
C ALA A 18 -16.38 30.26 4.36
N CYS A 19 -17.19 29.76 3.43
CA CYS A 19 -16.84 28.59 2.68
C CYS A 19 -15.46 28.96 2.15
N SER A 20 -14.42 28.57 2.89
CA SER A 20 -13.10 28.48 2.29
C SER A 20 -13.36 27.59 1.10
N ASP A 21 -13.28 28.14 -0.10
CA ASP A 21 -13.43 27.40 -1.33
C ASP A 21 -12.65 26.10 -1.14
N GLU A 22 -13.38 24.97 -1.04
CA GLU A 22 -12.72 23.67 -1.10
C GLU A 22 -11.92 23.69 -2.39
N PRO A 23 -10.64 23.29 -2.37
CA PRO A 23 -9.81 23.35 -3.56
C PRO A 23 -10.58 22.68 -4.71
N ASP A 24 -10.66 23.36 -5.86
CA ASP A 24 -11.31 22.82 -7.07
C ASP A 24 -10.53 21.57 -7.52
N VAL A 25 -10.92 20.42 -6.96
CA VAL A 25 -10.35 19.10 -7.29
C VAL A 25 -10.91 18.59 -8.62
N GLY A 26 -11.80 19.35 -9.28
CA GLY A 26 -12.65 18.88 -10.37
C GLY A 26 -12.09 19.00 -11.78
N ASN A 27 -10.96 19.69 -11.99
CA ASN A 27 -10.47 20.03 -13.34
C ASN A 27 -8.97 19.73 -13.58
N SER A 28 -8.42 18.71 -12.92
CA SER A 28 -7.07 18.25 -13.26
C SER A 28 -7.08 17.55 -14.63
N PRO A 29 -6.17 17.89 -15.57
CA PRO A 29 -6.00 17.14 -16.82
C PRO A 29 -5.29 15.79 -16.59
N TYR A 30 -4.84 15.52 -15.36
CA TYR A 30 -4.15 14.31 -14.97
C TYR A 30 -5.13 13.33 -14.29
N PRO A 31 -4.91 12.01 -14.44
CA PRO A 31 -5.68 11.02 -13.71
C PRO A 31 -5.58 11.24 -12.19
N ALA A 32 -6.61 10.81 -11.46
CA ALA A 32 -6.61 10.88 -10.01
C ALA A 32 -5.43 10.09 -9.42
N THR A 33 -4.78 10.65 -8.40
CA THR A 33 -3.73 9.96 -7.65
C THR A 33 -4.36 8.88 -6.77
N GLU A 34 -3.90 7.64 -6.91
CA GLU A 34 -4.23 6.58 -5.97
C GLU A 34 -3.41 6.77 -4.69
N LEU A 35 -4.09 6.78 -3.53
CA LEU A 35 -3.47 6.86 -2.22
C LEU A 35 -3.59 5.52 -1.53
N ILE A 36 -2.46 4.91 -1.21
CA ILE A 36 -2.38 3.64 -0.49
C ILE A 36 -1.93 3.99 0.94
N ALA A 37 -2.83 3.79 1.90
CA ALA A 37 -2.56 4.08 3.32
C ALA A 37 -2.30 2.81 4.14
N ASP A 38 -2.64 1.64 3.61
CA ASP A 38 -2.47 0.36 4.28
C ASP A 38 -0.98 0.06 4.45
N ALA A 39 -0.60 -0.40 5.65
CA ALA A 39 0.79 -0.75 5.93
C ALA A 39 1.18 -2.03 5.16
N PRO A 40 2.36 -2.05 4.51
CA PRO A 40 2.84 -3.28 3.92
C PRO A 40 3.22 -4.29 4.99
N VAL A 41 3.21 -5.58 4.63
CA VAL A 41 3.65 -6.65 5.52
C VAL A 41 5.15 -6.90 5.46
N VAL A 42 5.82 -6.45 4.39
CA VAL A 42 7.27 -6.56 4.25
C VAL A 42 7.79 -5.41 3.39
N THR A 43 9.00 -4.93 3.69
CA THR A 43 9.81 -4.14 2.76
C THR A 43 11.25 -4.67 2.77
N GLY A 44 11.66 -5.33 1.70
CA GLY A 44 12.93 -6.08 1.70
C GLY A 44 13.45 -6.41 0.31
N HIS A 45 14.55 -7.15 0.26
CA HIS A 45 15.14 -7.62 -0.99
C HIS A 45 14.68 -9.03 -1.31
N ILE A 46 14.43 -9.28 -2.59
CA ILE A 46 14.15 -10.61 -3.12
C ILE A 46 15.44 -11.42 -3.08
N ILE A 47 15.36 -12.63 -2.55
CA ILE A 47 16.48 -13.60 -2.59
C ILE A 47 16.25 -14.67 -3.65
N GLU A 48 14.99 -14.98 -3.99
CA GLU A 48 14.65 -16.01 -4.96
C GLU A 48 13.26 -15.78 -5.56
N VAL A 49 13.10 -16.10 -6.85
CA VAL A 49 11.82 -16.12 -7.56
C VAL A 49 11.66 -17.46 -8.28
N ILE A 50 10.72 -18.27 -7.81
CA ILE A 50 10.39 -19.56 -8.42
C ILE A 50 9.16 -19.34 -9.31
N GLU A 51 9.40 -19.06 -10.59
CA GLU A 51 8.37 -18.70 -11.58
C GLU A 51 7.28 -19.77 -11.75
N ASP A 52 7.68 -21.04 -11.87
CA ASP A 52 6.75 -22.16 -12.09
C ASP A 52 5.77 -22.32 -10.92
N ASP A 53 6.26 -22.06 -9.71
CA ASP A 53 5.47 -22.16 -8.47
C ASP A 53 4.82 -20.83 -8.07
N ARG A 54 5.14 -19.73 -8.77
CA ARG A 54 4.70 -18.36 -8.47
C ARG A 54 5.02 -17.96 -7.03
N VAL A 55 6.22 -18.34 -6.58
CA VAL A 55 6.75 -18.04 -5.24
C VAL A 55 7.83 -16.97 -5.32
N MET A 56 7.76 -16.01 -4.40
CA MET A 56 8.79 -15.01 -4.16
C MET A 56 9.24 -15.08 -2.71
N MET A 57 10.54 -15.03 -2.48
CA MET A 57 11.14 -15.02 -1.14
C MET A 57 11.81 -13.67 -0.89
N VAL A 58 11.46 -13.03 0.22
CA VAL A 58 11.90 -11.66 0.56
C VAL A 58 12.50 -11.64 1.96
N VAL A 59 13.60 -10.92 2.12
CA VAL A 59 14.29 -10.72 3.40
C VAL A 59 14.42 -9.22 3.70
N GLU A 60 14.08 -8.83 4.91
CA GLU A 60 14.19 -7.45 5.39
C GLU A 60 15.56 -7.17 5.98
N GLY A 61 15.99 -5.90 5.93
CA GLY A 61 17.20 -5.44 6.63
C GLY A 61 18.54 -5.86 6.04
N ILE A 62 18.53 -6.52 4.87
CA ILE A 62 19.75 -6.86 4.12
C ILE A 62 19.98 -5.88 2.97
N THR A 63 21.20 -5.88 2.44
CA THR A 63 21.58 -5.17 1.22
C THR A 63 21.30 -6.00 -0.02
N LYS A 64 21.29 -5.35 -1.20
CA LYS A 64 21.21 -6.03 -2.49
C LYS A 64 22.30 -7.07 -2.69
N GLN A 65 23.56 -6.77 -2.33
CA GLN A 65 24.67 -7.71 -2.46
C GLN A 65 24.46 -8.95 -1.59
N GLU A 66 24.06 -8.77 -0.32
CA GLU A 66 23.75 -9.90 0.56
C GLU A 66 22.60 -10.75 -0.03
N ALA A 67 21.57 -10.12 -0.59
CA ALA A 67 20.44 -10.83 -1.20
C ALA A 67 20.87 -11.73 -2.38
N LEU A 68 21.86 -11.29 -3.16
CA LEU A 68 22.40 -12.06 -4.31
C LEU A 68 23.32 -13.22 -3.89
N GLU A 69 23.82 -13.21 -2.65
CA GLU A 69 24.74 -14.21 -2.12
C GLU A 69 24.03 -15.28 -1.27
N ILE A 70 22.77 -15.05 -0.89
CA ILE A 70 21.98 -15.98 -0.09
C ILE A 70 21.50 -17.15 -0.96
N ASP A 71 21.90 -18.36 -0.56
CA ASP A 71 21.25 -19.60 -1.02
C ASP A 71 20.09 -19.95 -0.08
N TYR A 72 18.86 -19.80 -0.57
CA TYR A 72 17.63 -20.02 0.20
C TYR A 72 17.49 -21.46 0.73
N GLN A 73 18.20 -22.44 0.15
CA GLN A 73 18.15 -23.84 0.61
C GLN A 73 19.04 -24.10 1.84
N SER A 74 19.93 -23.18 2.16
CA SER A 74 21.00 -23.39 3.15
C SER A 74 20.80 -22.67 4.48
N TYR A 75 19.86 -21.72 4.57
CA TYR A 75 19.76 -20.80 5.69
C TYR A 75 18.41 -20.86 6.44
N GLU A 76 18.46 -20.88 7.78
CA GLU A 76 17.36 -20.48 8.65
C GLU A 76 17.30 -18.95 8.79
N LEU A 77 17.16 -18.24 7.67
CA LEU A 77 16.92 -16.80 7.71
C LEU A 77 15.44 -16.53 7.98
N PRO A 78 15.09 -15.45 8.70
CA PRO A 78 13.73 -14.98 8.81
C PRO A 78 13.29 -14.40 7.45
N MET A 79 12.90 -15.30 6.55
CA MET A 79 12.42 -14.98 5.21
C MET A 79 10.89 -14.99 5.17
N ALA A 80 10.34 -14.06 4.40
CA ALA A 80 8.93 -14.02 4.09
C ALA A 80 8.69 -14.64 2.71
N THR A 81 7.82 -15.65 2.65
CA THR A 81 7.47 -16.35 1.41
C THR A 81 6.09 -15.91 0.95
N PHE A 82 6.03 -15.40 -0.28
CA PHE A 82 4.81 -14.89 -0.90
C PHE A 82 4.43 -15.68 -2.13
N PHE A 83 3.13 -15.95 -2.27
CA PHE A 83 2.55 -16.58 -3.45
C PHE A 83 1.77 -15.54 -4.26
N SER A 84 1.98 -15.52 -5.57
CA SER A 84 1.15 -14.75 -6.49
C SER A 84 -0.11 -15.53 -6.88
N ASN A 85 -1.29 -14.93 -6.69
CA ASN A 85 -2.56 -15.55 -7.03
C ASN A 85 -2.91 -15.31 -8.51
N GLY A 86 -2.79 -16.36 -9.33
CA GLY A 86 -3.22 -16.32 -10.73
C GLY A 86 -2.32 -15.51 -11.67
N THR A 87 -1.33 -14.78 -11.16
CA THR A 87 -0.39 -13.96 -11.94
C THR A 87 1.00 -14.59 -11.92
N ARG A 88 1.68 -14.65 -13.07
CA ARG A 88 3.08 -15.07 -13.16
C ARG A 88 3.99 -13.85 -13.02
N PHE A 89 5.21 -14.03 -12.52
CA PHE A 89 6.14 -12.91 -12.41
C PHE A 89 6.76 -12.57 -13.77
N GLU A 90 6.94 -13.56 -14.65
CA GLU A 90 7.38 -13.39 -16.05
C GLU A 90 8.69 -12.58 -16.17
N GLY A 91 9.60 -12.75 -15.22
CA GLY A 91 10.86 -12.01 -15.16
C GLY A 91 10.74 -10.53 -14.78
N ALA A 92 9.55 -10.08 -14.36
CA ALA A 92 9.36 -8.72 -13.83
C ALA A 92 10.10 -8.49 -12.50
N PHE A 93 10.49 -9.57 -11.82
CA PHE A 93 11.21 -9.55 -10.56
C PHE A 93 12.37 -10.54 -10.60
N LYS A 94 13.46 -10.22 -9.91
CA LYS A 94 14.66 -11.06 -9.79
C LYS A 94 15.30 -10.91 -8.41
N ALA A 95 16.19 -11.84 -8.06
CA ALA A 95 17.00 -11.72 -6.86
C ALA A 95 17.78 -10.38 -6.84
N GLY A 96 17.85 -9.76 -5.67
CA GLY A 96 18.45 -8.44 -5.45
C GLY A 96 17.48 -7.27 -5.57
N ASP A 97 16.36 -7.41 -6.29
CA ASP A 97 15.35 -6.36 -6.37
C ASP A 97 14.79 -6.04 -4.98
N LYS A 98 14.50 -4.77 -4.72
CA LYS A 98 13.83 -4.34 -3.50
C LYS A 98 12.35 -4.17 -3.75
N VAL A 99 11.54 -4.80 -2.90
CA VAL A 99 10.08 -4.78 -3.02
C VAL A 99 9.42 -4.39 -1.71
N VAL A 100 8.18 -3.95 -1.85
CA VAL A 100 7.22 -3.82 -0.76
C VAL A 100 6.00 -4.67 -1.10
N VAL A 101 5.52 -5.46 -0.13
CA VAL A 101 4.43 -6.43 -0.34
C VAL A 101 3.30 -6.19 0.64
N TRP A 102 2.07 -6.26 0.12
CA TRP A 102 0.82 -6.36 0.87
C TRP A 102 0.24 -7.76 0.69
N LYS A 103 -0.42 -8.28 1.72
CA LYS A 103 -1.08 -9.58 1.68
C LYS A 103 -2.60 -9.42 1.75
N PHE A 104 -3.31 -10.44 1.30
CA PHE A 104 -4.73 -10.56 1.63
C PHE A 104 -4.92 -10.74 3.14
N GLU A 105 -5.92 -10.06 3.72
CA GLU A 105 -6.27 -10.21 5.13
C GLU A 105 -6.80 -11.62 5.44
N GLU A 106 -7.52 -12.23 4.48
CA GLU A 106 -8.04 -13.58 4.54
C GLU A 106 -7.36 -14.45 3.48
N GLY A 107 -6.68 -15.51 3.90
CA GLY A 107 -6.00 -16.45 3.02
C GLY A 107 -5.98 -17.85 3.63
N PRO A 108 -5.74 -18.90 2.81
CA PRO A 108 -5.67 -20.26 3.32
C PRO A 108 -4.50 -20.44 4.30
N ASP A 109 -4.79 -20.88 5.54
CA ASP A 109 -3.79 -21.12 6.59
C ASP A 109 -2.63 -22.05 6.16
N LEU A 110 -2.87 -22.89 5.15
CA LEU A 110 -1.96 -23.95 4.70
C LEU A 110 -1.08 -23.56 3.52
N ALA A 111 -1.28 -22.40 2.87
CA ALA A 111 -0.57 -22.03 1.64
C ALA A 111 0.13 -20.67 1.77
N GLY A 112 0.97 -20.52 2.81
CA GLY A 112 1.78 -19.33 3.05
C GLY A 112 1.02 -18.01 2.94
N VAL A 113 1.72 -16.91 2.64
CA VAL A 113 1.11 -15.59 2.52
C VAL A 113 0.83 -15.30 1.04
N VAL A 114 -0.44 -15.16 0.67
CA VAL A 114 -0.81 -14.74 -0.69
C VAL A 114 -0.64 -13.23 -0.81
N ALA A 115 0.17 -12.78 -1.76
CA ALA A 115 0.38 -11.36 -2.02
C ALA A 115 -0.84 -10.77 -2.74
N ASP A 116 -1.37 -9.68 -2.20
CA ASP A 116 -2.37 -8.84 -2.85
C ASP A 116 -1.68 -7.87 -3.83
N ARG A 117 -0.58 -7.26 -3.37
CA ARG A 117 0.18 -6.30 -4.16
C ARG A 117 1.67 -6.44 -3.88
N ILE A 118 2.46 -6.44 -4.94
CA ILE A 118 3.93 -6.36 -4.89
C ILE A 118 4.33 -5.15 -5.71
N VAL A 119 5.13 -4.25 -5.13
CA VAL A 119 5.65 -3.07 -5.82
C VAL A 119 7.16 -3.10 -5.80
N LEU A 120 7.77 -2.97 -6.99
CA LEU A 120 9.21 -2.79 -7.16
C LEU A 120 9.61 -1.39 -6.72
N LEU A 121 10.60 -1.31 -5.83
CA LEU A 121 11.16 -0.06 -5.34
C LEU A 121 12.52 0.24 -5.99
N GLU A 122 13.38 -0.78 -6.12
CA GLU A 122 14.75 -0.65 -6.62
C GLU A 122 15.14 -1.95 -7.38
N GLU A 123 15.90 -1.83 -8.48
CA GLU A 123 16.42 -2.96 -9.30
C GLU A 123 17.85 -3.38 -8.95
#